data_AF-A0A7S4VEE2-F1
#
_entry.id   AF-A0A7S4VEE2-F1
#
_cell.length_a   1.000
_cell.length_b   1.000
_cell.length_c   1.000
_cell.angle_alpha   90.00
_cell.angle_beta   90.00
_cell.angle_gamma   90.00
#
_symmetry.space_group_name_H-M   'P 1'
#
loop_
_entity.id
_entity.type
_entity.pdbx_description
1 polymer ?
#
loop_
_entity_poly.entity_id
_entity_poly.type
_entity_poly.pdbx_seq_one_letter_code
_entity_poly.pdbx_strand_id
1 'polypeptide(L)'
;EEEEDKEEEEEEEKMEVEEDPPKVTLTPEEKKIVFFKSVTPDLTSYTLSTSLAQFTLPEKDDGFDDIKYEWSKTNSKAQEYLKTWISDKKLTTRVEDLTPSDWFQQKWVEWQKVLQQWHAKHGEYKATFAKKEAAKAAKKAVAAKEAAKKEAAGKEAEEKKEGDAAPMEQDKDEKEEKKDEEKEEKKEEEEEEETVDFENLDVFGVDDIMNIGASTPLFKDFQFEDWTMMSLRFELHLLAHAFRHDVEDPERTGIHLDHLAFYYNKYF
;
A
#
# COMPACT_ATOMS: atom_id res chain seq x y z
N GLU A 1 41.03 -101.66 -9.71
CA GLU A 1 41.54 -100.90 -8.56
C GLU A 1 42.31 -99.72 -9.14
N GLU A 2 41.65 -98.70 -9.69
CA GLU A 2 40.41 -97.99 -9.27
C GLU A 2 40.70 -97.01 -8.13
N GLU A 3 40.20 -95.77 -8.31
CA GLU A 3 40.18 -94.62 -7.41
C GLU A 3 41.46 -93.77 -7.26
N GLU A 4 41.58 -92.75 -8.12
CA GLU A 4 41.88 -91.36 -7.72
C GLU A 4 41.59 -90.46 -8.95
N ASP A 5 40.31 -90.47 -9.34
CA ASP A 5 39.74 -89.72 -10.47
C ASP A 5 38.35 -89.25 -9.99
N LYS A 6 38.31 -88.23 -9.12
CA LYS A 6 37.05 -87.62 -8.63
C LYS A 6 37.09 -86.31 -7.83
N GLU A 7 38.20 -85.56 -7.81
CA GLU A 7 38.25 -84.28 -7.08
C GLU A 7 38.53 -83.03 -7.96
N GLU A 8 38.59 -83.16 -9.29
CA GLU A 8 38.83 -82.01 -10.19
C GLU A 8 37.59 -81.52 -10.97
N GLU A 9 36.39 -82.02 -10.71
CA GLU A 9 35.22 -81.77 -11.57
C GLU A 9 33.96 -81.36 -10.78
N GLU A 10 34.03 -80.36 -9.89
CA GLU A 10 32.83 -79.69 -9.35
C GLU A 10 33.09 -78.31 -8.71
N GLU A 11 33.80 -77.41 -9.41
CA GLU A 11 33.73 -75.96 -9.04
C GLU A 11 33.81 -74.99 -10.24
N GLU A 12 33.59 -75.49 -11.46
CA GLU A 12 33.19 -74.68 -12.62
C GLU A 12 31.66 -74.68 -12.75
N GLU A 13 30.94 -73.88 -11.95
CA GLU A 13 29.65 -73.29 -12.35
C GLU A 13 29.09 -72.41 -11.24
N LYS A 14 29.52 -71.14 -11.23
CA LYS A 14 28.69 -70.00 -10.85
C LYS A 14 29.26 -68.77 -11.53
N MET A 15 29.09 -68.73 -12.85
CA MET A 15 29.14 -67.47 -13.57
C MET A 15 28.06 -66.56 -12.96
N GLU A 16 28.54 -65.56 -12.25
CA GLU A 16 27.79 -64.42 -11.77
C GLU A 16 26.98 -63.88 -12.95
N VAL A 17 25.65 -64.02 -12.86
CA VAL A 17 24.74 -63.43 -13.83
C VAL A 17 24.99 -61.93 -13.78
N GLU A 18 25.60 -61.36 -14.83
CA GLU A 18 25.54 -59.94 -15.12
C GLU A 18 24.05 -59.59 -15.29
N GLU A 19 23.39 -59.23 -14.18
CA GLU A 19 22.09 -58.56 -14.25
C GLU A 19 22.33 -57.26 -15.01
N ASP A 20 21.81 -57.18 -16.23
CA ASP A 20 21.78 -55.95 -17.02
C ASP A 20 21.37 -54.80 -16.10
N PRO A 21 22.16 -53.71 -16.01
CA PRO A 21 21.89 -52.64 -15.07
C PRO A 21 20.46 -52.14 -15.28
N PRO A 22 19.70 -51.88 -14.20
CA PRO A 22 18.29 -51.57 -14.27
C PRO A 22 18.06 -50.43 -15.25
N LYS A 23 17.34 -50.75 -16.34
CA LYS A 23 17.05 -49.81 -17.42
C LYS A 23 16.19 -48.69 -16.85
N VAL A 24 16.80 -47.55 -16.54
CA VAL A 24 16.11 -46.36 -16.02
C VAL A 24 15.09 -45.90 -17.05
N THR A 25 13.82 -46.24 -16.83
CA THR A 25 12.73 -45.78 -17.66
C THR A 25 12.19 -44.48 -17.10
N LEU A 26 12.43 -43.39 -17.82
CA LEU A 26 11.84 -42.09 -17.48
C LEU A 26 10.31 -42.22 -17.43
N THR A 27 9.73 -41.74 -16.34
CA THR A 27 8.29 -41.59 -16.19
C THR A 27 7.73 -40.65 -17.27
N PRO A 28 6.43 -40.71 -17.56
CA PRO A 28 5.79 -39.78 -18.51
C PRO A 28 5.98 -38.30 -18.14
N GLU A 29 6.19 -38.01 -16.85
CA GLU A 29 6.43 -36.66 -16.33
C GLU A 29 7.88 -36.23 -16.57
N GLU A 30 8.85 -37.09 -16.30
CA GLU A 30 10.28 -36.81 -16.56
C GLU A 30 10.58 -36.61 -18.06
N LYS A 31 9.86 -37.32 -18.95
CA LYS A 31 9.99 -37.12 -20.40
C LYS A 31 9.52 -35.75 -20.89
N LYS A 32 8.76 -35.00 -20.09
CA LYS A 32 8.36 -33.61 -20.40
C LYS A 32 9.40 -32.59 -19.92
N ILE A 33 10.34 -33.00 -19.08
CA ILE A 33 11.40 -32.13 -18.58
C ILE A 33 12.49 -32.04 -19.64
N VAL A 34 12.47 -30.94 -20.40
CA VAL A 34 13.48 -30.67 -21.43
C VAL A 34 14.78 -30.17 -20.81
N PHE A 35 14.68 -29.36 -19.76
CA PHE A 35 15.81 -28.76 -19.05
C PHE A 35 15.85 -29.26 -17.61
N PHE A 36 16.98 -29.83 -17.20
CA PHE A 36 17.21 -30.22 -15.82
C PHE A 36 17.12 -29.00 -14.89
N LYS A 37 16.36 -29.12 -13.80
CA LYS A 37 16.26 -28.09 -12.77
C LYS A 37 17.30 -28.37 -11.68
N SER A 38 18.45 -27.72 -11.78
CA SER A 38 19.47 -27.77 -10.72
C SER A 38 18.98 -27.02 -9.48
N VAL A 39 19.29 -27.56 -8.30
CA VAL A 39 19.09 -26.86 -7.02
C VAL A 39 20.10 -25.72 -6.87
N THR A 40 21.29 -25.87 -7.47
CA THR A 40 22.36 -24.87 -7.46
C THR A 40 22.40 -24.17 -8.82
N PRO A 41 22.16 -22.85 -8.87
CA PRO A 41 22.29 -22.08 -10.11
C PRO A 41 23.75 -22.02 -10.59
N ASP A 42 23.95 -22.04 -11.90
CA ASP A 42 25.29 -21.92 -12.50
C ASP A 42 25.85 -20.49 -12.44
N LEU A 43 24.97 -19.49 -12.46
CA LEU A 43 25.29 -18.07 -12.36
C LEU A 43 24.67 -17.48 -11.11
N THR A 44 25.38 -16.51 -10.51
CA THR A 44 24.77 -15.67 -9.48
C THR A 44 23.60 -14.88 -10.07
N SER A 45 22.61 -14.52 -9.24
CA SER A 45 21.48 -13.70 -9.69
C SER A 45 21.92 -12.38 -10.33
N TYR A 46 22.98 -11.77 -9.78
CA TYR A 46 23.58 -10.55 -10.33
C TYR A 46 24.08 -10.78 -11.75
N THR A 47 24.98 -11.76 -11.96
CA THR A 47 25.56 -12.07 -13.27
C THR A 47 24.49 -12.46 -14.29
N LEU A 48 23.49 -13.24 -13.87
CA LEU A 48 22.38 -13.59 -14.74
C LEU A 48 21.63 -12.32 -15.18
N SER A 49 21.22 -11.47 -14.24
CA SER A 49 20.42 -10.28 -14.52
C SER A 49 21.10 -9.27 -15.47
N THR A 50 22.41 -9.06 -15.31
CA THR A 50 23.18 -8.09 -16.11
C THR A 50 23.52 -8.62 -17.51
N SER A 51 23.57 -9.94 -17.67
CA SER A 51 23.93 -10.59 -18.93
C SER A 51 22.72 -11.04 -19.76
N LEU A 52 21.49 -10.99 -19.22
CA LEU A 52 20.27 -11.52 -19.86
C LEU A 52 20.08 -11.06 -21.31
N ALA A 53 20.35 -9.78 -21.60
CA ALA A 53 20.20 -9.21 -22.94
C ALA A 53 21.30 -9.65 -23.93
N GLN A 54 22.38 -10.25 -23.44
CA GLN A 54 23.51 -10.74 -24.24
C GLN A 54 23.34 -12.21 -24.66
N PHE A 55 22.29 -12.89 -24.18
CA PHE A 55 22.06 -14.29 -24.48
C PHE A 55 21.55 -14.45 -25.91
N THR A 56 22.31 -15.14 -26.73
CA THR A 56 21.99 -15.42 -28.13
C THR A 56 22.15 -16.91 -28.42
N LEU A 57 21.59 -17.36 -29.54
CA LEU A 57 21.88 -18.69 -30.08
C LEU A 57 23.01 -18.56 -31.10
N PRO A 58 23.82 -19.62 -31.27
CA PRO A 58 24.89 -19.61 -32.25
C PRO A 58 24.36 -19.39 -33.67
N GLU A 59 25.05 -18.55 -34.42
CA GLU A 59 24.81 -18.22 -35.81
C GLU A 59 25.88 -18.84 -36.71
N LYS A 60 25.63 -18.93 -38.01
CA LYS A 60 26.60 -19.50 -38.95
C LYS A 60 27.88 -18.67 -39.03
N ASP A 61 27.78 -17.37 -38.76
CA ASP A 61 28.89 -16.43 -38.81
C ASP A 61 29.83 -16.54 -37.59
N ASP A 62 29.43 -17.29 -36.56
CA ASP A 62 30.28 -17.59 -35.39
C ASP A 62 31.38 -18.62 -35.68
N GLY A 63 31.37 -19.24 -36.87
CA GLY A 63 32.42 -20.16 -37.32
C GLY A 63 32.25 -21.62 -36.92
N PHE A 64 31.03 -22.04 -36.54
CA PHE A 64 30.72 -23.44 -36.25
C PHE A 64 30.58 -24.28 -37.54
N ASP A 65 31.13 -25.50 -37.55
CA ASP A 65 31.01 -26.45 -38.68
C ASP A 65 29.56 -26.94 -38.89
N ASP A 66 28.80 -27.17 -37.81
CA ASP A 66 27.40 -27.58 -37.85
C ASP A 66 26.66 -27.12 -36.57
N ILE A 67 25.39 -26.72 -36.71
CA ILE A 67 24.54 -26.24 -35.60
C ILE A 67 23.27 -27.08 -35.57
N LYS A 68 23.16 -27.95 -34.56
CA LYS A 68 22.00 -28.85 -34.36
C LYS A 68 21.15 -28.41 -33.19
N TYR A 69 19.84 -28.32 -33.43
CA TYR A 69 18.84 -27.94 -32.43
C TYR A 69 18.08 -29.18 -31.95
N GLU A 70 18.69 -30.00 -31.09
CA GLU A 70 18.17 -31.33 -30.73
C GLU A 70 16.78 -31.28 -30.05
N TRP A 71 16.58 -30.33 -29.14
CA TRP A 71 15.32 -30.21 -28.39
C TRP A 71 14.20 -29.57 -29.20
N SER A 72 14.45 -28.42 -29.82
CA SER A 72 13.44 -27.63 -30.54
C SER A 72 13.27 -28.06 -32.01
N LYS A 73 14.17 -28.91 -32.52
CA LYS A 73 14.27 -29.40 -33.91
C LYS A 73 14.55 -28.34 -34.96
N THR A 74 14.26 -27.06 -34.69
CA THR A 74 14.50 -25.94 -35.60
C THR A 74 15.06 -24.73 -34.87
N ASN A 75 15.85 -23.93 -35.60
CA ASN A 75 16.39 -22.66 -35.11
C ASN A 75 15.26 -21.69 -34.69
N SER A 76 14.20 -21.55 -35.48
CA SER A 76 13.10 -20.62 -35.18
C SER A 76 12.41 -20.93 -33.84
N LYS A 77 12.19 -22.21 -33.51
CA LYS A 77 11.59 -22.59 -32.23
C LYS A 77 12.55 -22.41 -31.06
N ALA A 78 13.85 -22.60 -31.28
CA ALA A 78 14.86 -22.30 -30.27
C ALA A 78 14.92 -20.80 -29.97
N GLN A 79 14.89 -19.97 -31.02
CA GLN A 79 14.87 -18.50 -30.91
C GLN A 79 13.62 -18.02 -30.16
N GLU A 80 12.45 -18.57 -30.47
CA GLU A 80 11.20 -18.25 -29.78
C GLU A 80 11.24 -18.65 -28.30
N TYR A 81 11.76 -19.85 -27.99
CA TYR A 81 11.95 -20.29 -26.61
C TYR A 81 12.89 -19.36 -25.85
N LEU A 82 14.06 -19.03 -26.42
CA LEU A 82 15.04 -18.16 -25.77
C LEU A 82 14.46 -16.77 -25.51
N LYS A 83 13.75 -16.19 -26.49
CA LYS A 83 13.07 -14.89 -26.31
C LYS A 83 12.04 -14.92 -25.19
N THR A 84 11.20 -15.95 -25.16
CA THR A 84 10.19 -16.14 -24.11
C THR A 84 10.87 -16.29 -22.74
N TRP A 85 11.91 -17.11 -22.66
CA TRP A 85 12.67 -17.32 -21.43
C TRP A 85 13.37 -16.04 -20.95
N ILE A 86 13.99 -15.27 -21.85
CA ILE A 86 14.60 -13.97 -21.50
C ILE A 86 13.52 -13.01 -20.97
N SER A 87 12.37 -12.93 -21.63
CA SER A 87 11.26 -12.06 -21.19
C SER A 87 10.74 -12.46 -19.80
N ASP A 88 10.48 -13.74 -19.57
CA ASP A 88 10.08 -14.28 -18.27
C ASP A 88 11.13 -13.98 -17.18
N LYS A 89 12.43 -14.10 -17.53
CA LYS A 89 13.52 -13.76 -16.62
C LYS A 89 13.62 -12.27 -16.36
N LYS A 90 13.45 -11.41 -17.35
CA LYS A 90 13.41 -9.95 -17.14
C LYS A 90 12.29 -9.56 -16.17
N LEU A 91 11.12 -10.18 -16.27
CA LEU A 91 10.00 -9.89 -15.36
C LEU A 91 10.23 -10.39 -13.93
N THR A 92 10.99 -11.48 -13.76
CA THR A 92 11.20 -12.14 -12.46
C THR A 92 12.54 -11.80 -11.78
N THR A 93 13.47 -11.18 -12.49
CA THR A 93 14.78 -10.79 -11.97
C THR A 93 14.88 -9.30 -11.67
N ARG A 94 15.65 -9.00 -10.63
CA ARG A 94 15.93 -7.65 -10.16
C ARG A 94 16.86 -6.91 -11.13
N VAL A 95 16.66 -5.60 -11.24
CA VAL A 95 17.60 -4.66 -11.88
C VAL A 95 18.43 -4.04 -10.78
N GLU A 96 19.67 -4.49 -10.69
CA GLU A 96 20.58 -4.17 -9.58
C GLU A 96 21.06 -2.72 -9.63
N ASP A 97 21.30 -2.20 -10.84
CA ASP A 97 21.97 -0.92 -11.07
C ASP A 97 20.99 0.27 -11.19
N LEU A 98 19.69 0.04 -10.96
CA LEU A 98 18.65 1.07 -11.13
C LEU A 98 18.75 2.17 -10.07
N THR A 99 19.00 3.43 -10.41
CA THR A 99 19.05 4.54 -9.45
C THR A 99 17.88 5.50 -9.65
N PRO A 100 17.33 6.12 -8.59
CA PRO A 100 16.25 7.09 -8.73
C PRO A 100 16.66 8.26 -9.63
N SER A 101 15.92 8.45 -10.72
CA SER A 101 16.21 9.52 -11.68
C SER A 101 15.88 10.92 -11.15
N ASP A 102 16.36 11.94 -11.85
CA ASP A 102 15.99 13.34 -11.61
C ASP A 102 14.47 13.55 -11.69
N TRP A 103 13.77 12.81 -12.58
CA TRP A 103 12.33 12.87 -12.69
C TRP A 103 11.65 12.42 -11.41
N PHE A 104 12.10 11.30 -10.82
CA PHE A 104 11.59 10.83 -9.53
C PHE A 104 11.86 11.85 -8.43
N GLN A 105 13.10 12.35 -8.33
CA GLN A 105 13.49 13.30 -7.28
C GLN A 105 12.65 14.58 -7.35
N GLN A 106 12.38 15.10 -8.55
CA GLN A 106 11.50 16.24 -8.75
C GLN A 106 10.09 15.95 -8.23
N LYS A 107 9.48 14.82 -8.66
CA LYS A 107 8.13 14.44 -8.25
C LYS A 107 8.02 14.19 -6.74
N TRP A 108 9.05 13.62 -6.15
CA TRP A 108 9.13 13.40 -4.72
C TRP A 108 9.16 14.71 -3.94
N VAL A 109 9.98 15.68 -4.37
CA VAL A 109 10.02 17.02 -3.75
C VAL A 109 8.70 17.76 -3.92
N GLU A 110 8.05 17.66 -5.08
CA GLU A 110 6.70 18.21 -5.32
C GLU A 110 5.68 17.62 -4.33
N TRP A 111 5.69 16.30 -4.15
CA TRP A 111 4.83 15.61 -3.19
C TRP A 111 5.08 16.06 -1.74
N GLN A 112 6.34 16.11 -1.31
CA GLN A 112 6.69 16.53 0.04
C GLN A 112 6.19 17.95 0.35
N LYS A 113 6.22 18.86 -0.62
CA LYS A 113 5.65 20.21 -0.48
C LYS A 113 4.13 20.17 -0.31
N VAL A 114 3.43 19.39 -1.13
CA VAL A 114 1.97 19.22 -1.03
C VAL A 114 1.58 18.62 0.32
N LEU A 115 2.27 17.58 0.77
CA LEU A 115 2.03 16.93 2.06
C LEU A 115 2.25 17.90 3.24
N GLN A 116 3.30 18.71 3.20
CA GLN A 116 3.54 19.76 4.20
C GLN A 116 2.42 20.80 4.23
N GLN A 117 1.91 21.22 3.07
CA GLN A 117 0.77 22.14 2.97
C GLN A 117 -0.49 21.54 3.60
N TRP A 118 -0.77 20.26 3.35
CA TRP A 118 -1.93 19.58 3.93
C TRP A 118 -1.80 19.43 5.45
N HIS A 119 -0.63 19.06 5.97
CA HIS A 119 -0.38 19.03 7.41
C HIS A 119 -0.55 20.40 8.07
N ALA A 120 -0.03 21.46 7.45
CA ALA A 120 -0.21 22.83 7.94
C ALA A 120 -1.70 23.19 8.01
N LYS A 121 -2.46 22.91 6.94
CA LYS A 121 -3.90 23.17 6.89
C LYS A 121 -4.68 22.37 7.93
N HIS A 122 -4.31 21.11 8.14
CA HIS A 122 -4.91 20.25 9.16
C HIS A 122 -4.68 20.79 10.57
N GLY A 123 -3.45 21.25 10.84
CA GLY A 123 -3.08 21.90 12.10
C GLY A 123 -3.85 23.21 12.33
N GLU A 124 -3.95 24.07 11.31
CA GLU A 124 -4.75 25.30 11.35
C GLU A 124 -6.23 25.02 11.63
N TYR A 125 -6.81 24.02 10.97
CA TYR A 125 -8.19 23.61 11.21
C TYR A 125 -8.39 23.13 12.65
N LYS A 126 -7.53 22.24 13.14
CA LYS A 126 -7.60 21.75 14.54
C LYS A 126 -7.49 22.89 15.55
N ALA A 127 -6.60 23.86 15.30
CA ALA A 127 -6.42 25.01 16.18
C ALA A 127 -7.63 25.95 16.18
N THR A 128 -8.22 26.22 15.01
CA THR A 128 -9.42 27.06 14.91
C THR A 128 -10.65 26.37 15.51
N PHE A 129 -10.84 25.09 15.23
CA PHE A 129 -11.90 24.26 15.80
C PHE A 129 -11.80 24.19 17.34
N ALA A 130 -10.61 23.94 17.88
CA ALA A 130 -10.40 23.92 19.34
C ALA A 130 -10.73 25.27 20.01
N LYS A 131 -10.41 26.41 19.35
CA LYS A 131 -10.79 27.74 19.85
C LYS A 131 -12.30 27.96 19.82
N LYS A 132 -12.97 27.54 18.74
CA LYS A 132 -14.44 27.63 18.63
C LYS A 132 -15.13 26.79 19.71
N GLU A 133 -14.69 25.55 19.89
CA GLU A 133 -15.23 24.65 20.93
C GLU A 133 -14.99 25.20 22.35
N ALA A 134 -13.80 25.74 22.62
CA ALA A 134 -13.51 26.38 23.91
C ALA A 134 -14.40 27.62 24.16
N ALA A 135 -14.64 28.43 23.14
CA ALA A 135 -15.53 29.59 23.23
C ALA A 135 -16.99 29.16 23.45
N LYS A 136 -17.48 28.14 22.72
CA LYS A 136 -18.82 27.57 22.89
C LYS A 136 -19.01 26.96 24.28
N ALA A 137 -18.01 26.23 24.79
CA ALA A 137 -18.01 25.69 26.15
C ALA A 137 -18.00 26.80 27.21
N ALA A 138 -17.21 27.86 27.02
CA ALA A 138 -17.18 29.01 27.92
C ALA A 138 -18.52 29.75 27.96
N LYS A 139 -19.12 30.04 26.79
CA LYS A 139 -20.47 30.64 26.68
C LYS A 139 -21.52 29.77 27.37
N LYS A 140 -21.52 28.45 27.12
CA LYS A 140 -22.42 27.50 27.80
C LYS A 140 -22.23 27.48 29.33
N ALA A 141 -20.99 27.55 29.80
CA ALA A 141 -20.69 27.59 31.24
C ALA A 141 -21.13 28.89 31.92
N VAL A 142 -21.00 30.04 31.25
CA VAL A 142 -21.50 31.33 31.74
C VAL A 142 -23.03 31.29 31.83
N ALA A 143 -23.70 30.88 30.75
CA ALA A 143 -25.16 30.78 30.74
C ALA A 143 -25.70 29.79 31.80
N ALA A 144 -25.01 28.67 32.02
CA ALA A 144 -25.38 27.71 33.07
C ALA A 144 -25.23 28.30 34.49
N LYS A 145 -24.16 29.09 34.73
CA LYS A 145 -23.97 29.80 36.01
C LYS A 145 -25.03 30.87 36.24
N GLU A 146 -25.40 31.62 35.21
CA GLU A 146 -26.47 32.62 35.32
C GLU A 146 -27.84 31.98 35.55
N ALA A 147 -28.15 30.89 34.84
CA ALA A 147 -29.37 30.12 35.08
C ALA A 147 -29.44 29.57 36.52
N ALA A 148 -28.35 29.00 37.03
CA ALA A 148 -28.28 28.50 38.41
C ALA A 148 -28.43 29.61 39.46
N LYS A 149 -27.86 30.80 39.19
CA LYS A 149 -27.99 31.97 40.07
C LYS A 149 -29.41 32.55 40.07
N LYS A 150 -30.08 32.55 38.90
CA LYS A 150 -31.51 32.92 38.77
C LYS A 150 -32.42 31.92 39.51
N GLU A 151 -32.13 30.62 39.48
CA GLU A 151 -32.88 29.60 40.25
C GLU A 151 -32.66 29.71 41.76
N ALA A 152 -31.42 29.93 42.22
CA ALA A 152 -31.13 30.09 43.65
C ALA A 152 -31.81 31.34 44.25
N ALA A 153 -31.80 32.47 43.53
CA ALA A 153 -32.48 33.68 43.94
C ALA A 153 -34.02 33.53 43.95
N GLY A 154 -34.57 32.69 43.06
CA GLY A 154 -36.00 32.35 43.06
C GLY A 154 -36.43 31.57 44.31
N LYS A 155 -35.60 30.61 44.76
CA LYS A 155 -35.86 29.80 45.96
C LYS A 155 -35.73 30.60 47.26
N GLU A 156 -34.75 31.51 47.38
CA GLU A 156 -34.64 32.42 48.54
C GLU A 156 -35.78 33.44 48.61
N ALA A 157 -36.38 33.82 47.48
CA ALA A 157 -37.54 34.71 47.45
C ALA A 157 -38.86 33.98 47.81
N GLU A 158 -38.94 32.67 47.57
CA GLU A 158 -40.09 31.83 47.92
C GLU A 158 -40.08 31.48 49.42
N GLU A 159 -38.92 31.25 50.02
CA GLU A 159 -38.76 31.00 51.47
C GLU A 159 -39.06 32.25 52.33
N LYS A 160 -39.06 33.46 51.74
CA LYS A 160 -39.48 34.71 52.40
C LYS A 160 -40.96 35.06 52.23
N LYS A 161 -41.75 34.26 51.49
CA LYS A 161 -43.19 34.50 51.24
C LYS A 161 -44.14 33.59 52.04
N GLU A 162 -43.65 32.90 53.07
CA GLU A 162 -44.50 32.24 54.08
C GLU A 162 -44.80 33.13 55.32
N GLY A 163 -44.68 34.45 55.15
CA GLY A 163 -45.11 35.45 56.13
C GLY A 163 -45.85 36.60 55.43
N ASP A 164 -47.18 36.55 55.51
CA ASP A 164 -48.15 37.62 55.22
C ASP A 164 -48.72 37.75 53.78
N ALA A 165 -50.02 38.00 53.72
CA ALA A 165 -50.91 37.71 52.58
C ALA A 165 -51.10 38.92 51.62
N ALA A 166 -50.88 38.66 50.31
CA ALA A 166 -51.48 39.15 49.05
C ALA A 166 -52.19 40.54 48.92
N PRO A 167 -52.38 41.13 47.69
CA PRO A 167 -51.85 40.81 46.34
C PRO A 167 -51.40 42.05 45.48
N MET A 168 -50.64 41.81 44.39
CA MET A 168 -50.67 42.52 43.08
C MET A 168 -49.56 41.93 42.18
N GLU A 169 -49.80 41.15 41.12
CA GLU A 169 -50.39 41.47 39.80
C GLU A 169 -49.69 42.63 39.06
N GLN A 170 -48.41 42.46 38.68
CA GLN A 170 -47.82 43.17 37.51
C GLN A 170 -46.42 42.71 37.02
N ASP A 171 -45.83 41.64 37.56
CA ASP A 171 -44.40 41.31 37.35
C ASP A 171 -44.17 39.99 36.58
N LYS A 172 -45.13 39.60 35.72
CA LYS A 172 -45.10 38.31 34.99
C LYS A 172 -44.76 38.43 33.50
N ASP A 173 -45.12 39.54 32.85
CA ASP A 173 -44.88 39.73 31.41
C ASP A 173 -43.41 40.06 31.08
N GLU A 174 -42.71 40.83 31.92
CA GLU A 174 -41.32 41.25 31.66
C GLU A 174 -40.28 40.12 31.79
N LYS A 175 -40.68 38.99 32.39
CA LYS A 175 -39.83 37.81 32.61
C LYS A 175 -39.97 36.75 31.51
N GLU A 176 -41.06 36.77 30.75
CA GLU A 176 -41.25 35.91 29.56
C GLU A 176 -40.55 36.52 28.33
N GLU A 177 -40.65 37.82 28.08
CA GLU A 177 -39.97 38.48 26.93
C GLU A 177 -38.44 38.34 26.98
N LYS A 178 -37.80 38.53 28.15
CA LYS A 178 -36.35 38.34 28.30
C LYS A 178 -35.86 36.89 28.17
N LYS A 179 -36.75 35.91 28.34
CA LYS A 179 -36.41 34.49 28.21
C LYS A 179 -36.58 34.00 26.77
N ASP A 180 -37.42 34.66 25.98
CA ASP A 180 -37.54 34.42 24.54
C ASP A 180 -36.38 35.08 23.77
N GLU A 181 -36.01 36.33 24.07
CA GLU A 181 -34.84 36.99 23.44
C GLU A 181 -33.51 36.25 23.70
N GLU A 182 -33.27 35.79 24.94
CA GLU A 182 -32.06 35.04 25.31
C GLU A 182 -32.02 33.62 24.69
N LYS A 183 -33.19 33.13 24.20
CA LYS A 183 -33.34 31.84 23.53
C LYS A 183 -33.31 32.00 22.01
N GLU A 184 -33.75 33.14 21.47
CA GLU A 184 -33.60 33.53 20.05
C GLU A 184 -32.14 33.85 19.71
N GLU A 185 -31.42 34.64 20.52
CA GLU A 185 -29.98 34.90 20.28
C GLU A 185 -29.13 33.62 20.34
N LYS A 186 -29.48 32.68 21.22
CA LYS A 186 -28.81 31.37 21.30
C LYS A 186 -29.12 30.46 20.12
N LYS A 187 -30.24 30.70 19.44
CA LYS A 187 -30.71 29.91 18.31
C LYS A 187 -30.16 30.49 17.00
N GLU A 188 -30.11 31.81 16.87
CA GLU A 188 -29.50 32.52 15.72
C GLU A 188 -27.97 32.33 15.66
N GLU A 189 -27.24 32.29 16.79
CA GLU A 189 -25.79 32.00 16.77
C GLU A 189 -25.46 30.50 16.55
N GLU A 190 -26.43 29.60 16.71
CA GLU A 190 -26.29 28.18 16.37
C GLU A 190 -26.65 27.90 14.89
N GLU A 191 -27.28 28.84 14.18
CA GLU A 191 -27.90 28.64 12.87
C GLU A 191 -27.01 28.92 11.65
N GLU A 192 -25.76 29.38 11.81
CA GLU A 192 -24.86 29.65 10.67
C GLU A 192 -23.49 28.93 10.75
N GLU A 193 -23.40 27.82 11.48
CA GLU A 193 -22.36 26.82 11.19
C GLU A 193 -22.83 25.97 10.01
N GLU A 194 -22.54 26.40 8.78
CA GLU A 194 -22.66 25.53 7.60
C GLU A 194 -21.81 24.27 7.83
N THR A 195 -22.43 23.19 8.30
CA THR A 195 -21.77 21.90 8.44
C THR A 195 -21.75 21.23 7.07
N VAL A 196 -20.55 20.88 6.60
CA VAL A 196 -20.42 20.15 5.34
C VAL A 196 -21.02 18.75 5.49
N ASP A 197 -21.89 18.36 4.57
CA ASP A 197 -22.45 17.01 4.51
C ASP A 197 -21.43 16.05 3.89
N PHE A 198 -20.69 15.35 4.74
CA PHE A 198 -19.70 14.35 4.30
C PHE A 198 -20.34 13.05 3.79
N GLU A 199 -21.60 12.76 4.11
CA GLU A 199 -22.23 11.48 3.72
C GLU A 199 -22.58 11.46 2.23
N ASN A 200 -22.98 12.61 1.69
CA ASN A 200 -23.35 12.76 0.27
C ASN A 200 -22.26 13.44 -0.59
N LEU A 201 -21.07 13.66 -0.03
CA LEU A 201 -19.96 14.30 -0.73
C LEU A 201 -19.30 13.34 -1.74
N ASP A 202 -19.28 13.73 -3.02
CA ASP A 202 -18.48 13.04 -4.03
C ASP A 202 -17.00 13.41 -3.88
N VAL A 203 -16.24 12.51 -3.25
CA VAL A 203 -14.80 12.67 -2.98
C VAL A 203 -13.98 12.86 -4.26
N PHE A 204 -14.40 12.32 -5.41
CA PHE A 204 -13.66 12.46 -6.67
C PHE A 204 -13.98 13.75 -7.42
N GLY A 205 -15.10 14.40 -7.09
CA GLY A 205 -15.54 15.67 -7.67
C GLY A 205 -15.11 16.90 -6.86
N VAL A 206 -14.39 16.73 -5.75
CA VAL A 206 -13.89 17.85 -4.94
C VAL A 206 -12.75 18.57 -5.66
N ASP A 207 -12.97 19.83 -6.00
CA ASP A 207 -11.96 20.69 -6.63
C ASP A 207 -10.86 21.15 -5.65
N ASP A 208 -11.24 21.51 -4.41
CA ASP A 208 -10.31 21.94 -3.35
C ASP A 208 -10.46 21.10 -2.08
N ILE A 209 -9.61 20.08 -1.95
CA ILE A 209 -9.58 19.20 -0.77
C ILE A 209 -9.16 19.92 0.53
N MET A 210 -8.58 21.12 0.44
CA MET A 210 -8.19 21.92 1.61
C MET A 210 -9.36 22.75 2.16
N ASN A 211 -10.45 22.90 1.41
CA ASN A 211 -11.66 23.58 1.84
C ASN A 211 -12.88 23.09 1.05
N ILE A 212 -13.59 22.11 1.60
CA ILE A 212 -14.84 21.59 1.04
C ILE A 212 -16.09 22.37 1.47
N GLY A 213 -15.91 23.51 2.17
CA GLY A 213 -16.97 24.31 2.76
C GLY A 213 -16.69 24.64 4.22
N ALA A 214 -17.17 25.81 4.67
CA ALA A 214 -16.99 26.29 6.05
C ALA A 214 -15.56 26.20 6.61
N SER A 215 -14.54 26.40 5.75
CA SER A 215 -13.12 26.25 6.09
C SER A 215 -12.71 24.85 6.57
N THR A 216 -13.46 23.83 6.18
CA THR A 216 -13.22 22.44 6.56
C THR A 216 -12.41 21.72 5.49
N PRO A 217 -11.22 21.18 5.78
CA PRO A 217 -10.50 20.32 4.84
C PRO A 217 -11.15 18.93 4.78
N LEU A 218 -11.09 18.29 3.61
CA LEU A 218 -11.61 16.92 3.41
C LEU A 218 -10.96 15.92 4.37
N PHE A 219 -9.68 16.11 4.67
CA PHE A 219 -8.89 15.29 5.58
C PHE A 219 -8.97 15.75 7.05
N LYS A 220 -10.02 16.47 7.47
CA LYS A 220 -10.13 17.00 8.85
C LYS A 220 -10.00 15.93 9.94
N ASP A 221 -10.51 14.73 9.70
CA ASP A 221 -10.55 13.65 10.68
C ASP A 221 -9.38 12.67 10.54
N PHE A 222 -8.43 12.93 9.64
CA PHE A 222 -7.27 12.06 9.46
C PHE A 222 -6.47 11.90 10.75
N GLN A 223 -6.22 10.65 11.11
CA GLN A 223 -5.31 10.24 12.16
C GLN A 223 -3.93 9.91 11.57
N PHE A 224 -2.99 9.58 12.45
CA PHE A 224 -1.63 9.23 12.04
C PHE A 224 -1.61 8.06 11.04
N GLU A 225 -2.48 7.07 11.25
CA GLU A 225 -2.63 5.90 10.38
C GLU A 225 -3.13 6.29 9.00
N ASP A 226 -4.07 7.24 8.90
CA ASP A 226 -4.60 7.72 7.62
C ASP A 226 -3.52 8.44 6.82
N TRP A 227 -2.74 9.32 7.48
CA TRP A 227 -1.59 9.98 6.89
C TRP A 227 -0.56 8.97 6.39
N THR A 228 -0.25 7.96 7.21
CA THR A 228 0.73 6.92 6.86
C THR A 228 0.26 6.10 5.65
N MET A 229 -0.99 5.66 5.65
CA MET A 229 -1.55 4.86 4.55
C MET A 229 -1.65 5.64 3.23
N MET A 230 -1.97 6.93 3.30
CA MET A 230 -2.07 7.80 2.13
C MET A 230 -0.68 8.12 1.55
N SER A 231 0.29 8.44 2.41
CA SER A 231 1.70 8.60 1.99
C SER A 231 2.24 7.32 1.36
N LEU A 232 2.05 6.15 1.98
CA LEU A 232 2.52 4.87 1.44
C LEU A 232 1.89 4.55 0.08
N ARG A 233 0.60 4.84 -0.11
CA ARG A 233 -0.07 4.67 -1.41
C ARG A 233 0.55 5.56 -2.49
N PHE A 234 0.82 6.83 -2.16
CA PHE A 234 1.48 7.74 -3.10
C PHE A 234 2.90 7.28 -3.42
N GLU A 235 3.67 6.87 -2.42
CA GLU A 235 5.03 6.35 -2.59
C GLU A 235 5.07 5.13 -3.50
N LEU A 236 4.19 4.14 -3.28
CA LEU A 236 4.08 2.96 -4.14
C LEU A 236 3.63 3.31 -5.57
N HIS A 237 2.72 4.27 -5.72
CA HIS A 237 2.30 4.76 -7.03
C HIS A 237 3.46 5.45 -7.76
N LEU A 238 4.17 6.35 -7.09
CA LEU A 238 5.32 7.04 -7.64
C LEU A 238 6.43 6.04 -7.99
N LEU A 239 6.69 5.04 -7.13
CA LEU A 239 7.65 3.97 -7.39
C LEU A 239 7.31 3.19 -8.65
N ALA A 240 6.05 2.81 -8.85
CA ALA A 240 5.63 2.07 -10.04
C ALA A 240 5.89 2.88 -11.33
N HIS A 241 5.62 4.19 -11.29
CA HIS A 241 5.89 5.08 -12.42
C HIS A 241 7.39 5.33 -12.62
N ALA A 242 8.13 5.57 -11.54
CA ALA A 242 9.56 5.82 -11.56
C ALA A 242 10.34 4.60 -12.04
N PHE A 243 9.99 3.39 -11.59
CA PHE A 243 10.61 2.16 -12.06
C PHE A 243 10.51 2.01 -13.58
N ARG A 244 9.31 2.21 -14.13
CA ARG A 244 9.10 2.12 -15.59
C ARG A 244 9.85 3.20 -16.35
N HIS A 245 9.95 4.40 -15.78
CA HIS A 245 10.69 5.50 -16.37
C HIS A 245 12.20 5.23 -16.36
N ASP A 246 12.73 4.75 -15.24
CA ASP A 246 14.17 4.65 -14.98
C ASP A 246 14.79 3.38 -15.56
N VAL A 247 14.00 2.31 -15.74
CA VAL A 247 14.50 1.05 -16.30
C VAL A 247 14.70 1.10 -17.81
N GLU A 248 14.02 2.02 -18.50
CA GLU A 248 14.07 2.26 -19.95
C GLU A 248 13.96 0.98 -20.83
N ASP A 249 13.33 -0.08 -20.31
CA ASP A 249 13.13 -1.36 -21.01
C ASP A 249 11.63 -1.61 -21.20
N PRO A 250 11.10 -1.55 -22.45
CA PRO A 250 9.68 -1.80 -22.74
C PRO A 250 9.17 -3.18 -22.30
N GLU A 251 10.06 -4.17 -22.15
CA GLU A 251 9.70 -5.52 -21.68
C GLU A 251 9.60 -5.58 -20.15
N ARG A 252 10.14 -4.60 -19.42
CA ARG A 252 10.01 -4.47 -17.96
C ARG A 252 8.82 -3.59 -17.61
N THR A 253 7.64 -4.19 -17.67
CA THR A 253 6.37 -3.48 -17.48
C THR A 253 6.05 -3.11 -16.04
N GLY A 254 6.75 -3.68 -15.05
CA GLY A 254 6.56 -3.38 -13.64
C GLY A 254 7.50 -4.14 -12.72
N ILE A 255 7.24 -4.03 -11.41
CA ILE A 255 8.02 -4.65 -10.35
C ILE A 255 7.37 -5.97 -9.94
N HIS A 256 8.16 -7.05 -9.92
CA HIS A 256 7.74 -8.30 -9.29
C HIS A 256 7.62 -8.10 -7.76
N LEU A 257 6.55 -8.62 -7.15
CA LEU A 257 6.23 -8.37 -5.73
C LEU A 257 7.36 -8.73 -4.77
N ASP A 258 8.06 -9.84 -5.02
CA ASP A 258 9.21 -10.28 -4.21
C ASP A 258 10.35 -9.23 -4.13
N HIS A 259 10.45 -8.37 -5.15
CA HIS A 259 11.49 -7.33 -5.24
C HIS A 259 10.98 -5.95 -4.83
N LEU A 260 9.70 -5.81 -4.46
CA LEU A 260 9.11 -4.53 -4.09
C LEU A 260 9.88 -3.87 -2.94
N ALA A 261 10.19 -4.64 -1.89
CA ALA A 261 10.94 -4.13 -0.75
C ALA A 261 12.33 -3.62 -1.14
N PHE A 262 13.01 -4.28 -2.08
CA PHE A 262 14.31 -3.82 -2.56
C PHE A 262 14.20 -2.47 -3.26
N TYR A 263 13.27 -2.33 -4.20
CA TYR A 263 13.12 -1.07 -4.94
C TYR A 263 12.59 0.04 -4.05
N TYR A 264 11.67 -0.25 -3.14
CA TYR A 264 11.17 0.74 -2.20
C TYR A 264 12.30 1.37 -1.38
N ASN A 265 13.18 0.56 -0.77
CA ASN A 265 14.35 1.06 -0.02
C ASN A 265 15.39 1.79 -0.89
N LYS A 266 15.33 1.63 -2.21
CA LYS A 266 16.25 2.29 -3.13
C LYS A 266 15.77 3.69 -3.52
N TYR A 267 14.46 3.90 -3.49
CA TYR A 267 13.82 5.17 -3.89
C TYR A 267 13.46 6.06 -2.70
N PHE A 268 13.13 5.49 -1.55
CA PHE A 268 12.75 6.20 -0.32
C PHE A 268 13.65 5.81 0.85
#